data_AF-A0A0M3JAU1-F1
#
_entry.id   AF-A0A0M3JAU1-F1
#
_cell.length_a   1.000
_cell.length_b   1.000
_cell.length_c   1.000
_cell.angle_alpha   90.00
_cell.angle_beta   90.00
_cell.angle_gamma   90.00
#
_symmetry.space_group_name_H-M   'P 1'
#
loop_
_entity.id
_entity.type
_entity.pdbx_description
1 polymer ?
#
loop_
_entity_poly.entity_id
_entity_poly.type
_entity_poly.pdbx_seq_one_letter_code
_entity_poly.pdbx_strand_id
1 'polypeptide(L)'
;SNEIVNIGAHCSPSKALSDDIEEFVSDPKSKGTIYIAFGTNVKWAYAPSYVIQAFKEAMLKLKEYRIIFVDDVKEMFVDLAPHIKIMKWAPQYDILRDNRTVLFIGHGGLKSLKETICGKTPTLLIPIFNEQAHNTAVAAKLGK
;
A
#
# COMPACT_ATOMS: atom_id res chain seq x y z
N SER A 1 13.57 35.73 -10.23
CA SER A 1 12.71 35.65 -9.03
C SER A 1 13.05 34.37 -8.31
N ASN A 2 13.40 34.43 -7.02
CA ASN A 2 13.68 33.27 -6.16
C ASN A 2 12.49 32.96 -5.25
N GLU A 3 11.29 33.33 -5.68
CA GLU A 3 10.08 33.18 -4.89
C GLU A 3 9.60 31.73 -4.91
N ILE A 4 9.42 31.16 -3.71
CA ILE A 4 8.88 29.82 -3.54
C ILE A 4 7.40 29.95 -3.19
N VAL A 5 6.52 29.50 -4.08
CA VAL A 5 5.07 29.50 -3.89
C VAL A 5 4.61 28.10 -3.49
N ASN A 6 4.01 27.97 -2.30
CA ASN A 6 3.46 26.70 -1.82
C ASN A 6 1.98 26.58 -2.26
N ILE A 7 1.70 25.68 -3.19
CA ILE A 7 0.35 25.46 -3.75
C ILE A 7 -0.46 24.40 -3.01
N GLY A 8 0.05 23.88 -1.89
CA GLY A 8 -0.62 22.85 -1.10
C GLY A 8 -0.81 21.52 -1.83
N ALA A 9 -1.71 20.69 -1.31
CA ALA A 9 -2.09 19.40 -1.90
C ALA A 9 -3.62 19.32 -2.03
N HIS A 10 -4.10 19.05 -3.25
CA HIS A 10 -5.50 18.81 -3.52
C HIS A 10 -5.82 17.31 -3.44
N CYS A 11 -6.83 16.94 -2.65
CA CYS A 11 -7.33 15.57 -2.54
C CYS A 11 -8.58 15.40 -3.41
N SER A 12 -8.42 14.95 -4.66
CA SER A 12 -9.52 14.70 -5.58
C SER A 12 -10.51 13.65 -5.03
N PRO A 13 -11.80 13.66 -5.41
CA PRO A 13 -12.72 12.58 -5.01
C PRO A 13 -12.22 11.20 -5.45
N SER A 14 -12.41 10.17 -4.62
CA SER A 14 -12.16 8.78 -5.03
C SER A 14 -13.24 8.31 -6.00
N LYS A 15 -12.85 7.40 -6.88
CA LYS A 15 -13.77 6.65 -7.75
C LYS A 15 -14.22 5.38 -7.04
N ALA A 16 -15.30 4.79 -7.55
CA ALA A 16 -15.70 3.45 -7.14
C ALA A 16 -14.60 2.44 -7.48
N LEU A 17 -14.41 1.45 -6.61
CA LEU A 17 -13.54 0.31 -6.90
C LEU A 17 -14.13 -0.52 -8.05
N SER A 18 -13.28 -1.19 -8.82
CA SER A 18 -13.72 -2.17 -9.81
C SER A 18 -14.37 -3.37 -9.11
N ASP A 19 -15.34 -4.00 -9.76
CA ASP A 19 -16.11 -5.13 -9.20
C ASP A 19 -15.23 -6.23 -8.57
N ASP A 20 -14.12 -6.63 -9.19
CA ASP A 20 -13.20 -7.66 -8.64
C ASP A 20 -12.52 -7.23 -7.32
N ILE A 21 -12.21 -5.96 -7.17
CA ILE A 21 -11.63 -5.43 -5.92
C ILE A 21 -12.75 -5.29 -4.89
N GLU A 22 -13.88 -4.72 -5.29
CA GLU A 22 -15.04 -4.52 -4.42
C GLU A 22 -15.53 -5.84 -3.81
N GLU A 23 -15.71 -6.87 -4.64
CA GLU A 23 -16.10 -8.22 -4.20
C GLU A 23 -15.09 -8.78 -3.19
N PHE A 24 -13.79 -8.60 -3.43
CA PHE A 24 -12.75 -9.09 -2.54
C PHE A 24 -12.73 -8.38 -1.19
N VAL A 25 -12.84 -7.05 -1.17
CA VAL A 25 -12.78 -6.25 0.07
C VAL A 25 -14.10 -6.26 0.86
N SER A 26 -15.21 -6.67 0.24
CA SER A 26 -16.54 -6.72 0.85
C SER A 26 -16.80 -7.92 1.75
N ASP A 27 -15.80 -8.77 2.01
CA ASP A 27 -15.97 -9.93 2.89
C ASP A 27 -16.41 -9.51 4.31
N PRO A 28 -17.62 -9.86 4.77
CA PRO A 28 -18.13 -9.46 6.07
C PRO A 28 -17.37 -10.10 7.24
N LYS A 29 -16.55 -11.13 7.00
CA LYS A 29 -15.70 -11.76 8.02
C LYS A 29 -14.37 -11.04 8.19
N SER A 30 -14.03 -10.12 7.28
CA SER A 30 -12.78 -9.38 7.32
C SER A 30 -12.84 -8.24 8.35
N LYS A 31 -11.76 -8.06 9.10
CA LYS A 31 -11.54 -6.88 9.96
C LYS A 31 -11.12 -5.64 9.17
N GLY A 32 -10.89 -5.77 7.87
CA GLY A 32 -10.50 -4.69 6.96
C GLY A 32 -9.48 -5.14 5.93
N THR A 33 -9.05 -4.20 5.11
CA THR A 33 -8.10 -4.41 4.02
C THR A 33 -6.74 -3.84 4.39
N ILE A 34 -5.70 -4.67 4.28
CA ILE A 34 -4.30 -4.26 4.31
C ILE A 34 -3.86 -4.11 2.85
N TYR A 35 -3.43 -2.91 2.48
CA TYR A 35 -2.90 -2.62 1.16
C TYR A 35 -1.38 -2.55 1.22
N ILE A 36 -0.69 -3.31 0.37
CA ILE A 36 0.77 -3.38 0.33
C ILE A 36 1.24 -2.96 -1.07
N ALA A 37 2.02 -1.88 -1.15
CA ALA A 37 2.57 -1.42 -2.42
C ALA A 37 3.89 -0.65 -2.24
N PHE A 38 4.91 -1.06 -2.99
CA PHE A 38 6.26 -0.49 -2.95
C PHE A 38 6.61 0.35 -4.19
N GLY A 39 5.59 0.71 -4.97
CA GLY A 39 5.77 1.45 -6.22
C GLY A 39 6.34 0.59 -7.35
N THR A 40 6.59 1.21 -8.50
CA THR A 40 7.02 0.51 -9.72
C THR A 40 8.51 0.19 -9.77
N ASN A 41 9.29 0.88 -8.93
CA ASN A 41 10.75 0.86 -8.96
C ASN A 41 11.35 -0.17 -7.98
N VAL A 42 10.58 -0.62 -7.00
CA VAL A 42 10.96 -1.77 -6.16
C VAL A 42 10.55 -3.02 -6.91
N LYS A 43 11.54 -3.83 -7.30
CA LYS A 43 11.34 -5.10 -8.00
C LYS A 43 11.52 -6.24 -7.02
N TRP A 44 10.43 -6.92 -6.67
CA TRP A 44 10.46 -8.03 -5.71
C TRP A 44 11.28 -9.22 -6.21
N ALA A 45 11.45 -9.37 -7.53
CA ALA A 45 12.33 -10.38 -8.12
C ALA A 45 13.80 -10.26 -7.67
N TYR A 46 14.23 -9.07 -7.23
CA TYR A 46 15.58 -8.85 -6.71
C TYR A 46 15.64 -8.82 -5.18
N ALA A 47 14.51 -9.00 -4.49
CA ALA A 47 14.48 -9.04 -3.05
C ALA A 47 15.21 -10.30 -2.54
N PRO A 48 16.00 -10.21 -1.46
CA PRO A 48 16.56 -11.40 -0.83
C PRO A 48 15.45 -12.37 -0.41
N SER A 49 15.73 -13.68 -0.52
CA SER A 49 14.77 -14.74 -0.19
C SER A 49 14.16 -14.60 1.21
N TYR A 50 14.96 -14.18 2.20
CA TYR A 50 14.50 -13.97 3.57
C TYR A 50 13.44 -12.85 3.67
N VAL A 51 13.51 -11.82 2.82
CA VAL A 51 12.51 -10.73 2.77
C VAL A 51 11.21 -11.26 2.19
N ILE A 52 11.28 -11.98 1.06
CA ILE A 52 10.12 -12.60 0.43
C ILE A 52 9.42 -13.54 1.42
N GLN A 53 10.19 -14.38 2.11
CA GLN A 53 9.67 -15.30 3.12
C GLN A 53 9.00 -14.57 4.28
N ALA A 54 9.63 -13.52 4.81
CA ALA A 54 9.05 -12.74 5.92
C ALA A 54 7.70 -12.11 5.53
N PHE A 55 7.59 -11.51 4.34
CA PHE A 55 6.31 -10.97 3.85
C PHE A 55 5.27 -12.07 3.64
N LYS A 56 5.65 -13.19 3.02
CA LYS A 56 4.76 -14.33 2.81
C LYS A 56 4.21 -14.87 4.12
N GLU A 57 5.07 -15.11 5.11
CA GLU A 57 4.67 -15.60 6.43
C GLU A 57 3.77 -14.60 7.18
N ALA A 58 4.08 -13.31 7.11
CA ALA A 58 3.26 -12.27 7.73
C ALA A 58 1.85 -12.24 7.13
N MET A 59 1.74 -12.23 5.79
CA MET A 59 0.45 -12.22 5.10
C MET A 59 -0.37 -13.48 5.42
N LEU A 60 0.27 -14.66 5.47
CA LEU A 60 -0.41 -15.93 5.78
C LEU A 60 -0.93 -16.01 7.23
N LYS A 61 -0.29 -15.30 8.17
CA LYS A 61 -0.73 -15.23 9.57
C LYS A 61 -1.92 -14.28 9.76
N LEU A 62 -2.05 -13.24 8.94
CA LEU A 62 -3.08 -12.20 9.04
C LEU A 62 -4.41 -12.61 8.38
N LYS A 63 -4.93 -13.81 8.71
CA LYS A 63 -6.12 -14.41 8.08
C LYS A 63 -7.43 -13.67 8.34
N GLU A 64 -7.45 -12.79 9.33
CA GLU A 64 -8.62 -11.99 9.70
C GLU A 64 -8.77 -10.73 8.83
N TYR A 65 -7.81 -10.46 7.94
CA TYR A 65 -7.80 -9.31 7.05
C TYR A 65 -7.79 -9.75 5.60
N ARG A 66 -8.34 -8.90 4.72
CA ARG A 66 -8.10 -8.98 3.29
C ARG A 66 -6.77 -8.29 2.98
N ILE A 67 -5.95 -8.89 2.13
CA ILE A 67 -4.65 -8.34 1.75
C ILE A 67 -4.62 -8.13 0.25
N ILE A 68 -4.41 -6.89 -0.19
CA ILE A 68 -4.09 -6.58 -1.57
C ILE A 68 -2.61 -6.24 -1.61
N PHE A 69 -1.83 -7.04 -2.34
CA PHE A 69 -0.41 -6.81 -2.50
C PHE A 69 -0.07 -6.59 -3.97
N VAL A 70 0.49 -5.42 -4.26
CA VAL A 70 0.90 -5.03 -5.60
C VAL A 70 2.33 -5.51 -5.88
N ASP A 71 2.44 -6.47 -6.79
CA ASP A 71 3.71 -7.02 -7.25
C ASP A 71 3.61 -7.42 -8.73
N ASP A 72 4.69 -7.19 -9.50
CA ASP A 72 4.76 -7.51 -10.91
C ASP A 72 5.17 -8.97 -11.20
N VAL A 73 5.64 -9.70 -10.19
CA VAL A 73 6.14 -11.07 -10.32
C VAL A 73 5.26 -12.03 -9.52
N LYS A 74 4.13 -12.43 -10.13
CA LYS A 74 3.16 -13.35 -9.50
C LYS A 74 3.81 -14.65 -8.99
N GLU A 75 4.84 -15.16 -9.66
CA GLU A 75 5.51 -16.45 -9.41
C GLU A 75 6.00 -16.62 -7.96
N MET A 76 6.46 -15.56 -7.30
CA MET A 76 6.97 -15.65 -5.93
C MET A 76 5.86 -15.72 -4.88
N PHE A 77 4.64 -15.33 -5.27
CA PHE A 77 3.46 -15.24 -4.40
C PHE A 77 2.24 -15.99 -5.00
N VAL A 78 2.48 -17.02 -5.82
CA VAL A 78 1.42 -17.88 -6.40
C VAL A 78 0.73 -18.70 -5.31
N ASP A 79 -0.58 -18.91 -5.50
CA ASP A 79 -1.45 -19.76 -4.67
C ASP A 79 -1.35 -19.48 -3.17
N LEU A 80 -1.23 -18.20 -2.83
CA LEU A 80 -1.46 -17.78 -1.44
C LEU A 80 -2.92 -18.02 -1.04
N ALA A 81 -3.17 -17.89 0.25
CA ALA A 81 -4.49 -18.13 0.83
C ALA A 81 -5.56 -17.18 0.23
N PRO A 82 -6.86 -17.58 0.23
CA PRO A 82 -7.94 -16.82 -0.41
C PRO A 82 -8.16 -15.40 0.12
N HIS A 83 -7.61 -15.07 1.29
CA HIS A 83 -7.65 -13.72 1.87
C HIS A 83 -6.55 -12.79 1.32
N ILE A 84 -5.73 -13.26 0.38
CA ILE A 84 -4.61 -12.52 -0.22
C ILE A 84 -4.83 -12.42 -1.74
N LYS A 85 -4.76 -11.21 -2.26
CA LYS A 85 -4.92 -10.88 -3.68
C LYS A 85 -3.64 -10.21 -4.19
N ILE A 86 -2.97 -10.87 -5.11
CA ILE A 86 -1.76 -10.33 -5.77
C ILE A 86 -2.15 -9.66 -7.08
N MET A 87 -1.80 -8.39 -7.23
CA MET A 87 -2.15 -7.57 -8.40
C MET A 87 -0.90 -6.96 -9.02
N LYS A 88 -0.80 -6.96 -10.36
CA LYS A 88 0.29 -6.25 -11.05
C LYS A 88 0.15 -4.72 -10.96
N TRP A 89 -1.09 -4.27 -10.88
CA TRP A 89 -1.46 -2.87 -10.76
C TRP A 89 -2.77 -2.77 -9.97
N ALA A 90 -2.91 -1.73 -9.17
CA ALA A 90 -4.13 -1.46 -8.41
C ALA A 90 -4.40 0.07 -8.35
N PRO A 91 -5.67 0.50 -8.27
CA PRO A 91 -6.06 1.89 -8.11
C PRO A 91 -5.76 2.37 -6.69
N GLN A 92 -4.47 2.60 -6.38
CA GLN A 92 -3.98 2.93 -5.03
C GLN A 92 -4.76 4.07 -4.37
N TYR A 93 -5.04 5.15 -5.10
CA TYR A 93 -5.77 6.30 -4.57
C TYR A 93 -7.16 5.92 -4.06
N ASP A 94 -7.87 5.08 -4.81
CA ASP A 94 -9.23 4.67 -4.49
C ASP A 94 -9.25 3.64 -3.37
N ILE A 95 -8.30 2.69 -3.37
CA ILE A 95 -8.14 1.71 -2.27
C ILE A 95 -7.82 2.41 -0.95
N LEU A 96 -6.88 3.37 -0.94
CA LEU A 96 -6.52 4.10 0.29
C LEU A 96 -7.68 4.95 0.82
N ARG A 97 -8.63 5.33 -0.04
CA ARG A 97 -9.82 6.10 0.34
C ARG A 97 -11.05 5.25 0.65
N ASP A 98 -10.96 3.94 0.48
CA ASP A 98 -11.97 3.00 0.93
C ASP A 98 -11.96 2.90 2.46
N ASN A 99 -13.12 2.99 3.09
CA ASN A 99 -13.24 2.99 4.55
C ASN A 99 -12.89 1.64 5.18
N ARG A 100 -12.84 0.56 4.40
CA ARG A 100 -12.39 -0.76 4.86
C ARG A 100 -10.88 -0.89 4.83
N THR A 101 -10.14 0.02 4.20
CA THR A 101 -8.67 -0.02 4.22
C THR A 101 -8.15 0.47 5.56
N VAL A 102 -7.60 -0.46 6.34
CA VAL A 102 -7.17 -0.22 7.73
C VAL A 102 -5.67 0.00 7.87
N LEU A 103 -4.88 -0.39 6.87
CA LEU A 103 -3.44 -0.23 6.88
C LEU A 103 -2.89 -0.16 5.45
N PHE A 104 -2.01 0.80 5.22
CA PHE A 104 -1.11 0.83 4.07
C PHE A 104 0.30 0.43 4.50
N ILE A 105 0.93 -0.49 3.77
CA ILE A 105 2.36 -0.80 3.90
C ILE A 105 3.06 -0.38 2.62
N GLY A 106 4.05 0.50 2.73
CA GLY A 106 4.74 0.96 1.55
C GLY A 106 6.10 1.59 1.80
N HIS A 107 6.74 1.97 0.70
CA HIS A 107 8.12 2.44 0.68
C HIS A 107 8.34 3.91 1.10
N GLY A 108 7.30 4.71 1.37
CA GLY A 108 7.47 6.13 1.74
C GLY A 108 7.77 7.08 0.58
N GLY A 109 7.47 6.69 -0.67
CA GLY A 109 7.50 7.60 -1.81
C GLY A 109 6.53 8.78 -1.64
N LEU A 110 6.95 9.98 -2.06
CA LEU A 110 6.21 11.23 -1.82
C LEU A 110 4.76 11.18 -2.35
N LYS A 111 4.54 10.58 -3.52
CA LYS A 111 3.19 10.43 -4.09
C LYS A 111 2.31 9.58 -3.17
N SER A 112 2.76 8.40 -2.77
CA SER A 112 1.98 7.49 -1.92
C SER A 112 1.68 8.09 -0.55
N LEU A 113 2.60 8.88 0.01
CA LEU A 113 2.34 9.62 1.25
C LEU A 113 1.25 10.67 1.10
N LYS A 114 1.22 11.42 -0.01
CA LYS A 114 0.13 12.38 -0.27
C LYS A 114 -1.22 11.67 -0.35
N GLU A 115 -1.28 10.53 -1.06
CA GLU A 115 -2.51 9.75 -1.21
C GLU A 115 -2.99 9.18 0.13
N THR A 116 -2.06 8.68 0.94
CA THR A 116 -2.31 8.23 2.32
C THR A 116 -2.90 9.33 3.19
N ILE A 117 -2.33 10.54 3.13
CA ILE A 117 -2.85 11.70 3.88
C ILE A 117 -4.28 12.03 3.44
N CYS A 118 -4.57 11.99 2.14
CA CYS A 118 -5.91 12.18 1.62
C CYS A 118 -6.90 11.09 2.07
N GLY A 119 -6.48 9.83 2.11
CA GLY A 119 -7.28 8.69 2.57
C GLY A 119 -7.41 8.57 4.08
N LYS A 120 -6.58 9.30 4.85
CA LYS A 120 -6.46 9.16 6.31
C LYS A 120 -6.14 7.72 6.75
N THR A 121 -5.47 6.96 5.90
CA THR A 121 -5.12 5.56 6.14
C THR A 121 -3.93 5.47 7.10
N PRO A 122 -4.01 4.68 8.18
CA PRO A 122 -2.83 4.32 8.97
C PRO A 122 -1.76 3.68 8.09
N THR A 123 -0.48 3.98 8.33
CA THR A 123 0.60 3.54 7.43
C THR A 123 1.81 2.98 8.15
N LEU A 124 2.38 1.91 7.60
CA LEU A 124 3.68 1.38 7.92
C LEU A 124 4.64 1.65 6.76
N LEU A 125 5.74 2.36 7.05
CA LEU A 125 6.70 2.76 6.03
C LEU A 125 8.00 1.96 6.15
N ILE A 126 8.41 1.34 5.04
CA ILE A 126 9.64 0.55 4.93
C ILE A 126 10.47 1.14 3.78
N PRO A 127 11.30 2.17 4.05
CA PRO A 127 12.06 2.85 3.00
C PRO A 127 13.11 1.93 2.39
N ILE A 128 13.26 1.97 1.06
CA ILE A 128 14.20 1.13 0.30
C ILE A 128 15.35 1.97 -0.28
N PHE A 129 15.06 3.10 -0.94
CA PHE A 129 16.08 3.94 -1.60
C PHE A 129 15.65 5.41 -1.78
N ASN A 130 16.53 6.25 -2.32
CA ASN A 130 16.32 7.69 -2.56
C ASN A 130 15.85 8.46 -1.31
N GLU A 131 14.86 9.34 -1.48
CA GLU A 131 14.33 10.25 -0.47
C GLU A 131 13.36 9.58 0.51
N GLN A 132 13.06 8.29 0.30
CA GLN A 132 12.08 7.53 1.07
C GLN A 132 12.36 7.53 2.57
N ALA A 133 13.64 7.42 2.96
CA ALA A 133 14.04 7.47 4.37
C ALA A 133 13.74 8.83 5.00
N HIS A 134 14.03 9.92 4.29
CA HIS A 134 13.72 11.28 4.74
C HIS A 134 12.21 11.48 4.88
N ASN A 135 11.45 11.12 3.84
CA ASN A 135 10.00 11.21 3.83
C ASN A 135 9.35 10.41 4.97
N THR A 136 9.86 9.20 5.22
CA THR A 136 9.41 8.32 6.31
C THR A 136 9.66 8.95 7.68
N ALA A 137 10.86 9.52 7.89
CA ALA A 137 11.17 10.21 9.14
C ALA A 137 10.27 11.44 9.37
N VAL A 138 9.94 12.18 8.31
CA VAL A 138 9.00 13.31 8.37
C VAL A 138 7.58 12.81 8.69
N ALA A 139 7.10 11.77 8.01
CA ALA A 139 5.78 11.19 8.26
C ALA A 139 5.64 10.70 9.72
N ALA A 140 6.64 9.98 10.24
CA ALA A 140 6.64 9.51 11.62
C ALA A 140 6.57 10.66 12.63
N LYS A 141 7.29 11.77 12.40
CA LYS A 141 7.20 12.98 13.24
C LYS A 141 5.82 13.63 13.23
N LEU A 142 5.06 13.46 12.16
CA LEU A 142 3.69 13.98 12.01
C LEU A 142 2.63 13.02 12.56
N GLY A 143 3.04 11.92 13.22
CA GLY A 143 2.12 10.91 13.75
C GLY A 143 1.40 10.12 12.65
N LYS A 144 2.08 9.93 11.52
CA LYS A 144 1.62 9.10 10.40
C LYS A 144 2.38 7.79 10.33
#